data_AF-A0A1V4A610-F1
#
_entry.id   AF-A0A1V4A610-F1
#
_cell.length_a   1.000
_cell.length_b   1.000
_cell.length_c   1.000
_cell.angle_alpha   90.00
_cell.angle_beta   90.00
_cell.angle_gamma   90.00
#
_symmetry.space_group_name_H-M   'P 1'
#
loop_
_entity.id
_entity.type
_entity.pdbx_description
1 polymer ?
#
loop_
_entity_poly.entity_id
_entity_poly.type
_entity_poly.pdbx_seq_one_letter_code
_entity_poly.pdbx_strand_id
1 'polypeptide(L)'
;MIPQGDAMSALIEEALLRGPLPGYVRVAELNAILRTELERLTPIVRARADARPDGSPLYREMRWALINAKHILACGPGDGLVSAVRHVRGLAQHTRVLRSYEEPGGTRGCADPLS
;
A
#
# COMPACT_ATOMS: atom_id res chain seq x y z
N MET A 1 -25.04 -6.39 0.34
CA MET A 1 -24.06 -5.38 0.75
C MET A 1 -22.69 -6.03 0.63
N ILE A 2 -21.94 -5.76 -0.45
CA ILE A 2 -20.63 -6.39 -0.67
C ILE A 2 -19.66 -5.71 0.32
N PRO A 3 -18.94 -6.45 1.17
CA PRO A 3 -18.00 -5.85 2.11
C PRO A 3 -16.93 -5.08 1.33
N GLN A 4 -16.81 -3.79 1.60
CA GLN A 4 -15.85 -2.87 0.96
C GLN A 4 -14.39 -3.36 1.06
N GLY A 5 -14.09 -4.22 2.04
CA GLY A 5 -12.78 -4.86 2.20
C GLY A 5 -12.37 -5.76 1.03
N ASP A 6 -13.34 -6.35 0.32
CA ASP A 6 -13.09 -7.28 -0.80
C ASP A 6 -12.76 -6.53 -2.10
N ALA A 7 -13.48 -5.44 -2.38
CA ALA A 7 -13.28 -4.64 -3.59
C ALA A 7 -11.87 -4.00 -3.65
N MET A 8 -11.37 -3.43 -2.55
CA MET A 8 -10.03 -2.84 -2.54
C MET A 8 -8.93 -3.90 -2.67
N SER A 9 -9.14 -5.10 -2.11
CA SER A 9 -8.18 -6.20 -2.25
C SER A 9 -8.11 -6.68 -3.70
N ALA A 10 -9.25 -6.78 -4.39
CA ALA A 10 -9.28 -7.08 -5.82
C ALA A 10 -8.52 -6.04 -6.66
N LEU A 11 -8.67 -4.75 -6.35
CA LEU A 11 -7.94 -3.67 -7.06
C LEU A 11 -6.43 -3.70 -6.80
N ILE A 12 -6.01 -4.02 -5.58
CA ILE A 12 -4.59 -4.23 -5.25
C ILE A 12 -4.03 -5.39 -6.05
N GLU A 13 -4.73 -6.52 -6.08
CA GLU A 13 -4.26 -7.70 -6.81
C GLU A 13 -4.25 -7.44 -8.32
N GLU A 14 -5.26 -6.77 -8.87
CA GLU A 14 -5.27 -6.34 -10.27
C GLU A 14 -4.04 -5.49 -10.62
N ALA A 15 -3.73 -4.49 -9.79
CA ALA A 15 -2.57 -3.64 -10.00
C ALA A 15 -1.24 -4.43 -9.90
N LEU A 16 -1.16 -5.45 -9.06
CA LEU A 16 0.02 -6.27 -8.85
C LEU A 16 0.20 -7.38 -9.91
N LEU A 17 -0.84 -7.73 -10.67
CA LEU A 17 -0.77 -8.77 -11.70
C LEU A 17 0.35 -8.48 -12.70
N ARG A 18 1.16 -9.52 -12.94
CA ARG A 18 2.21 -9.54 -13.99
C ARG A 18 1.60 -10.04 -15.29
N GLY A 19 0.75 -9.21 -15.90
CA GLY A 19 0.12 -9.47 -17.19
C GLY A 19 0.42 -8.39 -18.23
N PRO A 20 -0.30 -8.40 -19.36
CA PRO A 20 -0.30 -7.30 -20.33
C PRO A 20 -0.53 -5.96 -19.62
N LEU A 21 0.10 -4.89 -20.12
CA LEU A 21 -0.09 -3.57 -19.52
C LEU A 21 -1.56 -3.16 -19.67
N PRO A 22 -2.24 -2.76 -18.58
CA PRO A 22 -3.57 -2.21 -18.69
C PRO A 22 -3.55 -0.92 -19.52
N GLY A 23 -4.66 -0.63 -20.19
CA GLY A 23 -4.80 0.61 -20.95
C GLY A 23 -4.68 1.85 -20.07
N TYR A 24 -4.30 2.98 -20.68
CA TYR A 24 -4.02 4.22 -19.97
C TYR A 24 -5.17 4.68 -19.05
N VAL A 25 -6.42 4.57 -19.51
CA VAL A 25 -7.61 4.92 -18.72
C VAL A 25 -7.66 4.10 -17.42
N ARG A 26 -7.45 2.78 -17.51
CA ARG A 26 -7.48 1.91 -16.33
C ARG A 26 -6.33 2.19 -15.38
N VAL A 27 -5.14 2.52 -15.91
CA VAL A 27 -4.00 2.94 -15.08
C VAL A 27 -4.31 4.22 -14.31
N ALA A 28 -4.95 5.19 -14.95
CA ALA A 28 -5.35 6.44 -14.29
C ALA A 28 -6.38 6.21 -13.18
N GLU A 29 -7.36 5.33 -13.41
CA GLU A 29 -8.35 4.93 -12.39
C GLU A 29 -7.68 4.26 -11.19
N LEU A 30 -6.85 3.24 -11.42
CA LEU A 30 -6.13 2.53 -10.35
C LEU A 30 -5.24 3.49 -9.56
N ASN A 31 -4.56 4.41 -10.25
CA ASN A 31 -3.76 5.45 -9.61
C ASN A 31 -4.59 6.31 -8.66
N ALA A 32 -5.73 6.84 -9.12
CA ALA A 32 -6.59 7.70 -8.30
C ALA A 32 -7.13 6.97 -7.07
N ILE A 33 -7.62 5.74 -7.25
CA ILE A 33 -8.19 4.94 -6.16
C ILE A 33 -7.12 4.56 -5.13
N LEU A 34 -5.98 4.03 -5.58
CA LEU A 34 -4.91 3.57 -4.68
C LEU A 34 -4.23 4.73 -3.95
N ARG A 35 -4.07 5.89 -4.59
CA ARG A 35 -3.59 7.11 -3.91
C ARG A 35 -4.54 7.54 -2.80
N THR A 36 -5.83 7.62 -3.09
CA THR A 36 -6.86 8.00 -2.10
C THR A 36 -6.81 7.05 -0.90
N GLU A 37 -6.67 5.75 -1.14
CA GLU A 37 -6.59 4.76 -0.08
C GLU A 37 -5.30 4.88 0.75
N LEU A 38 -4.15 5.15 0.12
CA LEU A 38 -2.90 5.42 0.84
C LEU A 38 -2.99 6.69 1.70
N GLU A 39 -3.60 7.75 1.19
CA GLU A 39 -3.81 9.00 1.90
C GLU A 39 -4.74 8.78 3.12
N ARG A 40 -5.76 7.92 3.00
CA ARG A 40 -6.63 7.50 4.12
C ARG A 40 -5.88 6.66 5.17
N LEU A 41 -5.06 5.71 4.75
CA LEU A 41 -4.35 4.78 5.64
C LEU A 41 -3.20 5.43 6.40
N THR A 42 -2.53 6.41 5.79
CA THR A 42 -1.36 7.09 6.35
C THR A 42 -1.58 7.65 7.77
N PRO A 43 -2.65 8.43 8.05
CA PRO A 43 -2.91 8.92 9.42
C PRO A 43 -3.26 7.79 10.39
N ILE A 44 -3.95 6.74 9.95
CA ILE A 44 -4.34 5.60 10.79
C ILE A 44 -3.09 4.84 11.27
N VAL A 45 -2.22 4.47 10.33
CA VAL A 45 -0.98 3.73 10.65
C VAL A 45 -0.01 4.61 11.44
N ARG A 46 0.01 5.92 11.21
CA ARG A 46 0.78 6.87 12.05
C ARG A 46 0.35 6.82 13.51
N ALA A 47 -0.95 6.99 13.79
CA ALA A 47 -1.45 6.95 15.16
C ALA A 47 -1.14 5.62 15.86
N ARG A 48 -1.18 4.52 15.11
CA ARG A 48 -0.80 3.19 15.63
C ARG A 48 0.68 3.05 15.91
N ALA A 49 1.54 3.55 15.03
CA ALA A 49 2.98 3.57 15.27
C ALA A 49 3.29 4.39 16.52
N ASP A 50 2.70 5.58 16.64
CA ASP A 50 2.95 6.50 17.76
C ASP A 50 2.41 5.94 19.10
N ALA A 51 1.52 4.96 19.09
CA ALA A 51 1.06 4.23 20.29
C ALA A 51 1.95 3.03 20.67
N ARG A 52 2.98 2.70 19.88
CA ARG A 52 3.93 1.61 20.17
C ARG A 52 5.12 2.14 20.99
N PRO A 53 5.78 1.27 21.76
CA PRO A 53 7.05 1.63 22.40
C PRO A 53 8.09 2.07 21.37
N ASP A 54 8.72 3.21 21.64
CA ASP A 54 9.76 3.77 20.79
C ASP A 54 10.89 2.76 20.57
N GLY A 55 11.30 2.65 19.31
CA GLY A 55 12.39 1.75 18.91
C GLY A 55 12.02 0.27 18.84
N SER A 56 10.80 -0.14 19.19
CA SER A 56 10.33 -1.51 18.96
C SER A 56 10.40 -1.90 17.47
N PRO A 57 10.60 -3.18 17.12
CA PRO A 57 10.65 -3.62 15.72
C PRO A 57 9.42 -3.18 14.92
N LEU A 58 8.22 -3.38 15.49
CA LEU A 58 6.96 -2.99 14.84
C LEU A 58 6.82 -1.47 14.66
N TYR A 59 7.29 -0.67 15.62
CA TYR A 59 7.37 0.79 15.46
C TYR A 59 8.24 1.15 14.25
N ARG A 60 9.45 0.58 14.17
CA ARG A 60 10.39 0.84 13.05
C ARG A 60 9.79 0.43 11.71
N GLU A 61 9.16 -0.73 11.65
CA GLU A 61 8.49 -1.22 10.43
C GLU A 61 7.35 -0.30 9.97
N MET A 62 6.46 0.09 10.88
CA MET A 62 5.36 1.01 10.56
C MET A 62 5.88 2.38 10.11
N ARG A 63 6.90 2.93 10.79
CA ARG A 63 7.53 4.20 10.40
C ARG A 63 8.19 4.12 9.03
N TRP A 64 8.89 3.03 8.74
CA TRP A 64 9.50 2.81 7.42
C TRP A 64 8.43 2.68 6.32
N ALA A 65 7.35 1.93 6.57
CA ALA A 65 6.23 1.84 5.64
C ALA A 65 5.59 3.20 5.36
N LEU A 66 5.41 4.05 6.40
CA LEU A 66 4.89 5.41 6.26
C LEU A 66 5.83 6.33 5.46
N ILE A 67 7.14 6.20 5.63
CA ILE A 67 8.13 6.97 4.85
C ILE A 67 8.02 6.59 3.36
N ASN A 68 7.98 5.31 3.06
CA ASN A 68 7.88 4.85 1.67
C ASN A 68 6.53 5.22 1.02
N ALA A 69 5.43 5.11 1.77
CA ALA A 69 4.11 5.56 1.32
C ALA A 69 4.10 7.05 0.99
N LYS A 70 4.72 7.89 1.83
CA LYS A 70 4.89 9.33 1.54
C LYS A 70 5.76 9.58 0.31
N HIS A 71 6.85 8.84 0.17
CA HIS A 71 7.75 8.99 -0.97
C HIS A 71 7.02 8.71 -2.27
N ILE A 72 6.28 7.59 -2.36
CA ILE A 72 5.54 7.27 -3.58
C ILE A 72 4.39 8.25 -3.85
N LEU A 73 3.71 8.76 -2.83
CA LEU A 73 2.66 9.79 -2.99
C LEU A 73 3.23 11.13 -3.49
N ALA A 74 4.49 11.45 -3.17
CA ALA A 74 5.17 12.63 -3.67
C ALA A 74 5.64 12.45 -5.14
N CYS A 75 5.80 11.21 -5.59
CA CYS A 75 6.09 10.91 -6.98
C CYS A 75 4.81 10.92 -7.83
N GLY A 76 4.94 11.36 -9.09
CA GLY A 76 3.90 11.17 -10.10
C GLY A 76 4.04 9.85 -10.86
N PRO A 77 3.06 9.50 -11.71
CA PRO A 77 3.11 8.31 -12.58
C PRO A 77 4.19 8.38 -13.68
N GLY A 78 4.82 9.54 -13.89
CA GLY A 78 5.78 9.78 -14.97
C GLY A 78 5.11 9.93 -16.34
N ASP A 79 5.92 10.01 -17.40
CA ASP A 79 5.47 10.50 -18.72
C ASP A 79 5.00 9.40 -19.70
N GLY A 80 5.08 8.12 -19.31
CA GLY A 80 4.76 7.01 -20.20
C GLY A 80 3.92 5.92 -19.54
N LEU A 81 3.23 5.12 -20.36
CA LEU A 81 2.38 4.02 -19.84
C LEU A 81 3.18 3.04 -18.97
N VAL A 82 4.42 2.74 -19.35
CA VAL A 82 5.29 1.83 -18.58
C VAL A 82 5.66 2.41 -17.21
N SER A 83 5.96 3.72 -17.13
CA SER A 83 6.24 4.36 -15.84
C SER A 83 4.98 4.44 -14.98
N ALA A 84 3.82 4.72 -15.60
CA ALA A 84 2.55 4.83 -14.91
C ALA A 84 2.10 3.49 -14.32
N VAL A 85 2.24 2.39 -15.06
CA VAL A 85 1.95 1.03 -14.54
C VAL A 85 2.89 0.68 -13.40
N ARG A 86 4.18 1.04 -13.49
CA ARG A 86 5.14 0.80 -12.41
C ARG A 86 4.78 1.59 -11.15
N HIS A 87 4.35 2.83 -11.32
CA HIS A 87 3.89 3.68 -10.23
C HIS A 87 2.65 3.08 -9.55
N VAL A 88 1.63 2.69 -10.34
CA VAL A 88 0.41 2.03 -9.83
C VAL A 88 0.73 0.73 -9.06
N ARG A 89 1.66 -0.09 -9.55
CA ARG A 89 2.15 -1.28 -8.83
C ARG A 89 2.79 -0.91 -7.48
N GLY A 90 3.60 0.13 -7.46
CA GLY A 90 4.19 0.63 -6.23
C GLY A 90 3.11 1.10 -5.25
N LEU A 91 2.11 1.86 -5.73
CA LEU A 91 0.99 2.31 -4.91
C LEU A 91 0.28 1.10 -4.29
N ALA A 92 -0.11 0.12 -5.11
CA ALA A 92 -0.78 -1.10 -4.64
C ALA A 92 0.04 -1.87 -3.59
N GLN A 93 1.36 -1.99 -3.80
CA GLN A 93 2.24 -2.65 -2.86
C GLN A 93 2.27 -1.93 -1.50
N HIS A 94 2.37 -0.61 -1.50
CA HIS A 94 2.35 0.18 -0.27
C HIS A 94 0.97 0.18 0.39
N THR A 95 -0.12 0.22 -0.39
CA THR A 95 -1.49 0.09 0.12
C THR A 95 -1.65 -1.23 0.86
N ARG A 96 -1.25 -2.35 0.25
CA ARG A 96 -1.32 -3.68 0.87
C ARG A 96 -0.58 -3.75 2.20
N VAL A 97 0.61 -3.14 2.27
CA VAL A 97 1.41 -3.07 3.50
C VAL A 97 0.74 -2.21 4.57
N LEU A 98 0.23 -1.02 4.23
CA LEU A 98 -0.44 -0.20 5.24
C LEU A 98 -1.75 -0.84 5.73
N ARG A 99 -2.50 -1.52 4.86
CA ARG A 99 -3.71 -2.27 5.24
C ARG A 99 -3.40 -3.41 6.22
N SER A 100 -2.25 -4.09 6.13
CA SER A 100 -1.89 -5.11 7.13
C SER A 100 -1.70 -4.54 8.53
N TYR A 101 -1.50 -3.23 8.66
CA TYR A 101 -1.43 -2.53 9.94
C TYR A 101 -2.75 -1.86 10.34
N GLU A 102 -3.82 -1.99 9.53
CA GLU A 102 -5.15 -1.42 9.79
C GLU A 102 -6.01 -2.30 10.72
N GLU A 103 -5.71 -3.58 10.90
CA GLU A 103 -6.42 -4.43 11.88
C GLU A 103 -5.66 -4.56 13.21
N PRO A 104 -6.35 -4.49 14.37
CA PRO A 104 -5.72 -4.72 15.68
C PRO A 104 -5.37 -6.21 15.78
N GLY A 105 -4.13 -6.55 15.43
CA GLY A 105 -3.65 -7.94 15.42
C GLY A 105 -2.97 -8.38 14.13
N GLY A 106 -2.85 -7.49 13.13
CA GLY A 106 -2.10 -7.74 11.90
C GLY A 106 -0.60 -7.95 12.16
N THR A 107 -0.26 -9.15 12.60
CA THR A 107 1.09 -9.69 12.53
C THR A 107 1.39 -9.86 11.04
N ARG A 108 2.39 -9.13 10.53
CA ARG A 108 3.28 -9.81 9.59
C ARG A 108 3.81 -10.99 10.39
N GLY A 109 3.35 -12.20 10.07
CA GLY A 109 4.08 -13.39 10.45
C GLY A 109 5.50 -13.17 9.95
N CYS A 110 6.41 -12.79 10.85
CA CYS A 110 7.79 -13.15 10.70
C CYS A 110 7.75 -14.66 10.60
N ALA A 111 7.88 -15.18 9.37
CA ALA A 111 8.39 -16.53 9.22
C ALA A 111 9.75 -16.48 9.92
N ASP A 112 9.85 -17.13 11.07
CA ASP A 112 11.12 -17.41 11.73
C ASP A 112 12.01 -18.11 10.70
N PRO A 113 13.14 -17.54 10.28
CA PRO A 113 14.18 -18.36 9.70
C PRO A 113 14.88 -18.99 10.89
N LEU A 114 14.48 -20.22 11.26
CA LEU A 114 15.28 -21.26 11.90
C LEU A 114 14.35 -22.34 12.48
N SER A 115 14.07 -23.36 11.67
CA SER A 115 13.83 -24.74 12.12
C SER A 115 14.41 -25.68 11.08
#